data_AF-A0A2E7HSI1-F1
#
_entry.id   AF-A0A2E7HSI1-F1
#
_cell.length_a   1.000
_cell.length_b   1.000
_cell.length_c   1.000
_cell.angle_alpha   90.00
_cell.angle_beta   90.00
_cell.angle_gamma   90.00
#
_symmetry.space_group_name_H-M   'P 1'
#
loop_
_entity.id
_entity.type
_entity.pdbx_description
1 polymer ?
#
loop_
_entity_poly.entity_id
_entity_poly.type
_entity_poly.pdbx_seq_one_letter_code
_entity_poly.pdbx_strand_id
1 'polypeptide(L)'
;MKFFLKIGLPWALTIMLAFYLGGHFLSDSEETTPTRLSEDLSVENKDSSKRALSSKRPNSDILGSGQVSDTVNSSYPKSSEGTSHPRTDSPPLPPNLRRIMKGRDIISRLGSYLDAVRAMDGSNVKEVVTAFEELPKGYGRHLEMKLLMRSWAAIDPQAALAYANNSLDQKSERRFGVSEVLAGWANSDPQGAVVWAKANSNNAKNEDNAMLVGIIRGLAENNLEVADELFRELPAGGARWQASTFLAQEYAKLGTEEAIQWAENFPDKDPKMKETILGQLGAKLARQDLPGTADWVSKMEHDKGARRITDNLLMQWVSQDADGASRWVQGLENTEKRAYAMKQLTARWSLSDPVSTAKWLNTLTPSPAMDSAVGEFVSRISARDPEGAMGWAMTIQNSEEKSKALNRALGAWEKIDPAKANSWKQSNNFGN
;
A
#
# COMPACT_ATOMS: atom_id res chain seq x y z
N MET A 1 -43.56 21.84 -19.46
CA MET A 1 -44.41 21.59 -18.25
C MET A 1 -45.21 20.28 -18.28
N LYS A 2 -45.79 19.82 -19.40
CA LYS A 2 -46.65 18.62 -19.42
C LYS A 2 -45.94 17.25 -19.25
N PHE A 3 -44.61 17.17 -19.43
CA PHE A 3 -43.83 15.93 -19.28
C PHE A 3 -43.47 15.64 -17.81
N PHE A 4 -43.13 16.68 -17.04
CA PHE A 4 -42.77 16.57 -15.62
C PHE A 4 -43.97 16.14 -14.76
N LEU A 5 -45.18 16.61 -15.10
CA LEU A 5 -46.42 16.25 -14.42
C LEU A 5 -46.86 14.80 -14.63
N LYS A 6 -46.47 14.14 -15.73
CA LYS A 6 -46.89 12.76 -16.03
C LYS A 6 -45.92 11.69 -15.51
N ILE A 7 -44.63 12.01 -15.41
CA ILE A 7 -43.59 11.01 -15.09
C ILE A 7 -42.87 11.34 -13.78
N GLY A 8 -42.71 12.62 -13.43
CA GLY A 8 -42.03 13.03 -12.20
C GLY A 8 -42.90 12.95 -10.95
N LEU A 9 -44.21 13.22 -11.08
CA LEU A 9 -45.14 13.22 -9.94
C LEU A 9 -45.33 11.83 -9.29
N PRO A 10 -45.45 10.73 -10.06
CA PRO A 10 -45.54 9.38 -9.49
C PRO A 10 -44.27 8.98 -8.72
N TRP A 11 -43.09 9.39 -9.21
CA TRP A 11 -41.80 9.12 -8.56
C TRP A 11 -41.58 9.92 -7.27
N ALA A 12 -42.07 11.16 -7.22
CA ALA A 12 -42.01 11.95 -5.99
C ALA A 12 -42.93 11.38 -4.89
N LEU A 13 -44.11 10.87 -5.28
CA LEU A 13 -45.06 10.27 -4.35
C LEU A 13 -44.57 8.93 -3.78
N THR A 14 -43.84 8.11 -4.55
CA THR A 14 -43.27 6.85 -4.04
C THR A 14 -42.15 7.08 -3.03
N ILE A 15 -41.32 8.11 -3.22
CA ILE A 15 -40.27 8.49 -2.25
C ILE A 15 -40.90 9.01 -0.95
N MET A 16 -41.96 9.81 -1.06
CA MET A 16 -42.67 10.35 0.11
C MET A 16 -43.37 9.24 0.91
N LEU A 17 -43.95 8.24 0.23
CA LEU A 17 -44.58 7.08 0.86
C LEU A 17 -43.54 6.16 1.51
N ALA A 18 -42.36 5.97 0.90
CA ALA A 18 -41.26 5.21 1.48
C ALA A 18 -40.70 5.88 2.75
N PHE A 19 -40.60 7.22 2.75
CA PHE A 19 -40.14 7.98 3.92
C PHE A 19 -41.17 7.95 5.06
N TYR A 20 -42.47 8.04 4.74
CA TYR A 20 -43.55 7.97 5.73
C TYR A 20 -43.67 6.57 6.36
N LEU A 21 -43.57 5.51 5.55
CA LEU A 21 -43.59 4.13 6.06
C LEU A 21 -42.31 3.78 6.84
N GLY A 22 -41.15 4.32 6.44
CA GLY A 22 -39.90 4.20 7.19
C GLY A 22 -39.94 4.90 8.56
N GLY A 23 -40.59 6.07 8.64
CA GLY A 23 -40.74 6.79 9.90
C GLY A 23 -41.67 6.09 10.92
N HIS A 24 -42.68 5.36 10.44
CA HIS A 24 -43.63 4.67 11.32
C HIS A 24 -43.13 3.30 11.83
N PHE A 25 -42.16 2.67 11.14
CA PHE A 25 -41.58 1.38 11.55
C PHE A 25 -40.31 1.49 12.40
N LEU A 26 -39.74 2.70 12.56
CA LEU A 26 -38.59 2.96 13.44
C LEU A 26 -38.96 3.56 14.80
N SER A 27 -40.25 3.67 15.13
CA SER A 27 -40.71 4.27 16.40
C SER A 27 -40.77 3.30 17.59
N ASP A 28 -40.51 2.00 17.41
CA ASP A 28 -40.65 0.97 18.47
C ASP A 28 -39.34 0.20 18.75
N SER A 29 -38.19 0.88 18.74
CA SER A 29 -36.96 0.34 19.31
C SER A 29 -36.46 1.22 20.45
N GLU A 30 -36.43 0.61 21.64
CA GLU A 30 -36.17 1.21 22.96
C GLU A 30 -34.94 2.14 23.04
N GLU A 31 -35.12 3.17 23.87
CA GLU A 31 -34.17 4.22 24.24
C GLU A 31 -32.87 3.68 24.84
N THR A 32 -31.73 4.20 24.39
CA THR A 32 -30.56 4.39 25.26
C THR A 32 -30.00 5.80 25.08
N THR A 33 -30.18 6.62 26.10
CA THR A 33 -29.73 7.99 26.25
C THR A 33 -28.19 8.07 26.28
N PRO A 34 -27.53 8.97 25.54
CA PRO A 34 -26.11 9.23 25.74
C PRO A 34 -25.93 10.26 26.87
N THR A 35 -25.36 9.82 27.99
CA THR A 35 -24.91 10.67 29.08
C THR A 35 -23.81 11.61 28.60
N ARG A 36 -24.11 12.91 28.55
CA ARG A 36 -23.12 13.99 28.55
C ARG A 36 -22.53 14.11 29.96
N LEU A 37 -21.19 14.10 30.05
CA LEU A 37 -20.46 14.66 31.19
C LEU A 37 -19.48 15.70 30.63
N SER A 38 -19.85 16.96 30.86
CA SER A 38 -18.99 18.14 30.84
C SER A 38 -18.96 18.70 32.27
N GLU A 39 -17.92 19.48 32.57
CA GLU A 39 -17.51 20.11 33.85
C GLU A 39 -16.53 19.26 34.69
N ASP A 40 -15.42 19.77 35.21
CA ASP A 40 -14.75 21.07 35.11
C ASP A 40 -13.40 20.91 35.84
N LEU A 41 -12.29 21.37 35.27
CA LEU A 41 -11.08 21.74 36.02
C LEU A 41 -10.30 22.76 35.18
N SER A 42 -10.69 24.02 35.33
CA SER A 42 -9.87 25.19 35.06
C SER A 42 -8.62 25.22 35.95
N VAL A 43 -7.43 25.31 35.37
CA VAL A 43 -6.34 26.16 35.92
C VAL A 43 -5.60 26.83 34.77
N GLU A 44 -5.78 28.14 34.72
CA GLU A 44 -5.02 29.12 33.97
C GLU A 44 -3.69 29.41 34.70
N ASN A 45 -2.54 29.33 34.01
CA ASN A 45 -1.64 30.49 33.94
C ASN A 45 -0.49 30.35 32.93
N LYS A 46 -0.19 31.50 32.33
CA LYS A 46 0.87 31.81 31.37
C LYS A 46 2.25 31.96 32.02
N ASP A 47 3.23 31.91 31.13
CA ASP A 47 4.53 32.61 31.16
C ASP A 47 5.62 32.11 32.12
N SER A 48 6.73 31.63 31.56
CA SER A 48 7.95 32.44 31.44
C SER A 48 9.16 31.61 31.02
N SER A 49 9.98 32.24 30.17
CA SER A 49 11.22 31.71 29.62
C SER A 49 12.41 31.81 30.58
N LYS A 50 13.47 31.06 30.25
CA LYS A 50 14.90 31.25 30.60
C LYS A 50 15.35 30.96 32.03
N ARG A 51 16.19 29.93 32.19
CA ARG A 51 17.61 30.10 32.58
C ARG A 51 18.41 28.79 32.51
N ALA A 52 19.60 28.91 31.91
CA ALA A 52 20.66 27.93 31.86
C ALA A 52 21.39 27.78 33.22
N LEU A 53 22.09 26.65 33.38
CA LEU A 53 23.40 26.42 34.05
C LEU A 53 23.44 24.95 34.51
N SER A 54 24.22 24.05 33.88
CA SER A 54 25.68 23.88 33.96
C SER A 54 26.16 23.12 35.20
N SER A 55 26.89 22.02 34.92
CA SER A 55 27.88 21.34 35.77
C SER A 55 27.30 20.51 36.93
N LYS A 56 27.85 19.36 37.35
CA LYS A 56 29.21 18.84 37.26
C LYS A 56 29.18 17.35 37.70
N ARG A 57 29.93 16.48 37.02
CA ARG A 57 30.40 15.19 37.58
C ARG A 57 31.38 15.45 38.73
N PRO A 58 31.65 14.45 39.58
CA PRO A 58 33.00 14.23 40.07
C PRO A 58 33.52 12.84 39.73
N ASN A 59 34.80 12.79 39.37
CA ASN A 59 35.63 11.60 39.23
C ASN A 59 36.78 11.73 40.26
N SER A 60 37.17 10.58 40.83
CA SER A 60 38.50 10.15 41.31
C SER A 60 39.37 11.01 42.26
N ASP A 61 39.93 10.35 43.29
CA ASP A 61 41.37 10.27 43.65
C ASP A 61 41.52 9.29 44.86
N ILE A 62 42.27 8.15 44.85
CA ILE A 62 43.72 7.82 44.79
C ILE A 62 44.38 7.54 46.18
N LEU A 63 45.26 6.50 46.20
CA LEU A 63 46.27 6.00 47.20
C LEU A 63 45.82 4.91 48.21
N GLY A 64 46.52 3.78 48.44
CA GLY A 64 47.79 3.25 47.94
C GLY A 64 48.30 2.02 48.74
N SER A 65 49.27 1.29 48.14
CA SER A 65 50.30 0.38 48.71
C SER A 65 49.95 -1.06 49.15
N GLY A 66 50.84 -2.01 48.76
CA GLY A 66 51.03 -3.32 49.40
C GLY A 66 51.42 -4.48 48.47
N GLN A 67 52.73 -4.68 48.24
CA GLN A 67 53.33 -5.86 47.59
C GLN A 67 53.21 -7.14 48.43
N VAL A 68 53.01 -8.30 47.80
CA VAL A 68 53.73 -9.58 48.09
C VAL A 68 53.77 -10.42 46.80
N SER A 69 54.97 -10.84 46.41
CA SER A 69 55.23 -11.92 45.45
C SER A 69 55.36 -13.25 46.21
N ASP A 70 54.93 -14.38 45.62
CA ASP A 70 55.81 -15.53 45.36
C ASP A 70 55.06 -16.75 44.80
N THR A 71 55.77 -17.41 43.88
CA THR A 71 55.51 -18.63 43.11
C THR A 71 55.32 -19.90 43.96
N VAL A 72 54.46 -20.86 43.52
CA VAL A 72 54.77 -22.32 43.45
C VAL A 72 53.85 -23.00 42.42
N ASN A 73 54.47 -23.97 41.74
CA ASN A 73 54.03 -24.78 40.61
C ASN A 73 53.16 -26.01 41.01
N SER A 74 52.40 -26.53 40.03
CA SER A 74 51.99 -27.93 39.83
C SER A 74 50.99 -28.62 40.77
N SER A 75 49.77 -28.88 40.26
CA SER A 75 49.26 -30.25 39.98
C SER A 75 47.81 -30.23 39.46
N TYR A 76 47.55 -30.82 38.28
CA TYR A 76 46.21 -31.08 37.73
C TYR A 76 45.42 -32.09 38.61
N PRO A 77 44.08 -32.04 38.60
CA PRO A 77 43.39 -32.99 37.72
C PRO A 77 42.19 -32.39 36.95
N LYS A 78 41.96 -32.96 35.76
CA LYS A 78 40.74 -32.82 34.97
C LYS A 78 39.49 -33.01 35.83
N SER A 79 38.57 -32.05 35.79
CA SER A 79 37.15 -32.32 35.94
C SER A 79 36.36 -31.35 35.06
N SER A 80 35.46 -31.95 34.29
CA SER A 80 34.50 -31.31 33.42
C SER A 80 33.40 -30.66 34.25
N GLU A 81 33.28 -29.34 34.19
CA GLU A 81 32.02 -28.67 34.50
C GLU A 81 31.69 -27.76 33.34
N GLY A 82 30.72 -28.21 32.54
CA GLY A 82 30.05 -27.38 31.56
C GLY A 82 29.30 -26.29 32.30
N THR A 83 29.69 -25.03 32.04
CA THR A 83 28.90 -23.86 32.37
C THR A 83 27.61 -23.90 31.56
N SER A 84 26.60 -24.54 32.13
CA SER A 84 25.21 -24.45 31.68
C SER A 84 24.78 -22.99 31.72
N HIS A 85 24.38 -22.47 30.56
CA HIS A 85 23.63 -21.22 30.52
C HIS A 85 22.29 -21.44 31.25
N PRO A 86 21.82 -20.48 32.06
CA PRO A 86 20.51 -20.60 32.69
C PRO A 86 19.44 -20.70 31.61
N ARG A 87 18.71 -21.82 31.61
CA ARG A 87 17.46 -21.95 30.86
C ARG A 87 16.55 -20.84 31.40
N THR A 88 16.13 -19.92 30.55
CA THR A 88 14.99 -19.07 30.86
C THR A 88 13.79 -19.98 30.92
N ASP A 89 13.41 -20.42 32.13
CA ASP A 89 12.19 -21.19 32.33
C ASP A 89 11.00 -20.36 31.82
N SER A 90 10.31 -20.88 30.80
CA SER A 90 9.06 -20.29 30.31
C SER A 90 8.11 -20.06 31.50
N PRO A 91 7.41 -18.92 31.60
CA PRO A 91 6.43 -18.72 32.67
C PRO A 91 5.39 -19.86 32.66
N PRO A 92 4.82 -20.25 33.81
CA PRO A 92 3.83 -21.32 33.85
C PRO A 92 2.57 -20.91 33.08
N LEU A 93 1.89 -21.88 32.45
CA LEU A 93 0.63 -21.63 31.77
C LEU A 93 -0.44 -21.08 32.72
N PRO A 94 -1.28 -20.13 32.27
CA PRO A 94 -2.36 -19.61 33.10
C PRO A 94 -3.33 -20.70 33.57
N PRO A 95 -3.69 -20.74 34.87
CA PRO A 95 -4.62 -21.73 35.38
C PRO A 95 -6.00 -21.55 34.74
N ASN A 96 -6.69 -22.66 34.46
CA ASN A 96 -8.04 -22.67 33.88
C ASN A 96 -8.15 -22.03 32.47
N LEU A 97 -7.06 -21.96 31.70
CA LEU A 97 -7.02 -21.30 30.39
C LEU A 97 -8.22 -21.63 29.48
N ARG A 98 -8.55 -22.92 29.30
CA ARG A 98 -9.71 -23.34 28.49
C ARG A 98 -11.05 -22.77 28.96
N ARG A 99 -11.27 -22.71 30.28
CA ARG A 99 -12.50 -22.14 30.86
C ARG A 99 -12.57 -20.64 30.58
N ILE A 100 -11.44 -19.94 30.67
CA ILE A 100 -11.35 -18.50 30.39
C ILE A 100 -11.65 -18.23 28.90
N MET A 101 -11.17 -19.08 27.99
CA MET A 101 -11.44 -18.94 26.55
C MET A 101 -12.93 -19.07 26.19
N LYS A 102 -13.69 -19.89 26.92
CA LYS A 102 -15.16 -19.99 26.79
C LYS A 102 -15.91 -18.78 27.35
N GLY A 103 -15.23 -17.95 28.14
CA GLY A 103 -15.82 -16.79 28.80
C GLY A 103 -16.25 -15.70 27.82
N ARG A 104 -17.22 -14.89 28.25
CA ARG A 104 -17.68 -13.71 27.50
C ARG A 104 -16.81 -12.48 27.72
N ASP A 105 -15.99 -12.46 28.77
CA ASP A 105 -15.09 -11.35 29.05
C ASP A 105 -13.87 -11.39 28.13
N ILE A 106 -13.84 -10.47 27.17
CA ILE A 106 -12.83 -10.39 26.12
C ILE A 106 -11.47 -10.00 26.70
N ILE A 107 -11.43 -9.14 27.72
CA ILE A 107 -10.16 -8.63 28.27
C ILE A 107 -9.45 -9.74 29.04
N SER A 108 -10.14 -10.44 29.95
CA SER A 108 -9.54 -11.59 30.64
C SER A 108 -9.13 -12.70 29.67
N ARG A 109 -9.93 -12.91 28.62
CA ARG A 109 -9.62 -13.89 27.58
C ARG A 109 -8.34 -13.54 26.83
N LEU A 110 -8.24 -12.34 26.28
CA LEU A 110 -7.06 -11.90 25.54
C LEU A 110 -5.83 -11.87 26.44
N GLY A 111 -5.96 -11.38 27.68
CA GLY A 111 -4.86 -11.34 28.65
C GLY A 111 -4.30 -12.74 28.96
N SER A 112 -5.18 -13.68 29.35
CA SER A 112 -4.76 -15.07 29.63
C SER A 112 -4.21 -15.76 28.39
N TYR A 113 -4.75 -15.47 27.22
CA TYR A 113 -4.24 -16.05 25.98
C TYR A 113 -2.84 -15.54 25.62
N LEU A 114 -2.59 -14.23 25.78
CA LEU A 114 -1.27 -13.65 25.58
C LEU A 114 -0.23 -14.25 26.53
N ASP A 115 -0.58 -14.43 27.80
CA ASP A 115 0.31 -15.07 28.77
C ASP A 115 0.58 -16.54 28.41
N ALA A 116 -0.43 -17.26 27.93
CA ALA A 116 -0.26 -18.63 27.45
C ALA A 116 0.65 -18.71 26.22
N VAL A 117 0.50 -17.80 25.25
CA VAL A 117 1.35 -17.74 24.05
C VAL A 117 2.79 -17.36 24.39
N ARG A 118 3.01 -16.49 25.40
CA ARG A 118 4.36 -16.17 25.90
C ARG A 118 5.04 -17.33 26.62
N ALA A 119 4.25 -18.12 27.35
CA ALA A 119 4.68 -19.33 28.04
C ALA A 119 4.88 -20.53 27.09
N MET A 120 4.54 -20.39 25.81
CA MET A 120 4.43 -21.52 24.91
C MET A 120 5.80 -22.09 24.52
N ASP A 121 5.95 -23.40 24.66
CA ASP A 121 7.11 -24.18 24.25
C ASP A 121 6.69 -25.58 23.74
N GLY A 122 7.67 -26.38 23.30
CA GLY A 122 7.41 -27.71 22.73
C GLY A 122 6.68 -28.69 23.66
N SER A 123 6.72 -28.47 24.98
CA SER A 123 6.02 -29.33 25.96
C SER A 123 4.54 -28.99 26.11
N ASN A 124 4.16 -27.73 25.86
CA ASN A 124 2.85 -27.21 26.23
C ASN A 124 2.03 -26.63 25.05
N VAL A 125 2.58 -26.58 23.82
CA VAL A 125 1.87 -26.11 22.60
C VAL A 125 0.46 -26.70 22.49
N LYS A 126 0.29 -28.00 22.75
CA LYS A 126 -1.02 -28.69 22.62
C LYS A 126 -2.08 -28.09 23.54
N GLU A 127 -1.70 -27.64 24.73
CA GLU A 127 -2.63 -27.03 25.69
C GLU A 127 -3.08 -25.64 25.21
N VAL A 128 -2.15 -24.86 24.67
CA VAL A 128 -2.44 -23.53 24.10
C VAL A 128 -3.32 -23.64 22.85
N VAL A 129 -3.04 -24.60 21.96
CA VAL A 129 -3.89 -24.90 20.79
C VAL A 129 -5.28 -25.35 21.21
N THR A 130 -5.38 -26.21 22.24
CA THR A 130 -6.67 -26.65 22.76
C THR A 130 -7.47 -25.47 23.32
N ALA A 131 -6.81 -24.51 23.98
CA ALA A 131 -7.47 -23.30 24.46
C ALA A 131 -7.95 -22.41 23.29
N PHE A 132 -7.13 -22.22 22.26
CA PHE A 132 -7.51 -21.49 21.05
C PHE A 132 -8.78 -22.08 20.38
N GLU A 133 -8.92 -23.41 20.39
CA GLU A 133 -10.10 -24.07 19.82
C GLU A 133 -11.40 -23.88 20.61
N GLU A 134 -11.32 -23.38 21.85
CA GLU A 134 -12.52 -23.00 22.60
C GLU A 134 -13.08 -21.64 22.16
N LEU A 135 -12.33 -20.87 21.37
CA LEU A 135 -12.80 -19.60 20.80
C LEU A 135 -13.84 -19.85 19.70
N PRO A 136 -14.85 -18.98 19.55
CA PRO A 136 -15.78 -19.05 18.43
C PRO A 136 -15.03 -19.02 17.08
N LYS A 137 -15.30 -20.00 16.22
CA LYS A 137 -14.67 -20.10 14.90
C LYS A 137 -15.09 -18.95 13.98
N GLY A 138 -14.22 -18.58 13.06
CA GLY A 138 -14.43 -17.53 12.06
C GLY A 138 -13.53 -16.31 12.26
N TYR A 139 -13.87 -15.21 11.59
CA TYR A 139 -13.02 -14.01 11.51
C TYR A 139 -12.73 -13.34 12.86
N GLY A 140 -13.55 -13.60 13.89
CA GLY A 140 -13.42 -12.97 15.21
C GLY A 140 -12.18 -13.40 16.02
N ARG A 141 -11.54 -14.53 15.70
CA ARG A 141 -10.37 -15.06 16.43
C ARG A 141 -9.03 -14.89 15.69
N HIS A 142 -8.96 -14.00 14.71
CA HIS A 142 -7.77 -13.84 13.87
C HIS A 142 -6.56 -13.25 14.60
N LEU A 143 -6.77 -12.39 15.60
CA LEU A 143 -5.65 -11.88 16.40
C LEU A 143 -5.02 -13.01 17.20
N GLU A 144 -5.83 -13.80 17.91
CA GLU A 144 -5.39 -14.96 18.69
C GLU A 144 -4.72 -16.01 17.79
N MET A 145 -5.29 -16.23 16.60
CA MET A 145 -4.71 -17.12 15.60
C MET A 145 -3.35 -16.61 15.10
N LYS A 146 -3.23 -15.32 14.78
CA LYS A 146 -1.95 -14.71 14.37
C LYS A 146 -0.86 -14.94 15.41
N LEU A 147 -1.18 -14.68 16.67
CA LEU A 147 -0.25 -14.84 17.79
C LEU A 147 0.18 -16.31 17.94
N LEU A 148 -0.78 -17.23 17.98
CA LEU A 148 -0.48 -18.66 18.11
C LEU A 148 0.32 -19.20 16.93
N MET A 149 -0.11 -18.92 15.70
CA MET A 149 0.55 -19.45 14.51
C MET A 149 2.00 -18.97 14.41
N ARG A 150 2.27 -17.70 14.71
CA ARG A 150 3.64 -17.17 14.68
C ARG A 150 4.52 -17.73 15.79
N SER A 151 4.01 -17.79 17.02
CA SER A 151 4.77 -18.33 18.14
C SER A 151 5.02 -19.83 17.98
N TRP A 152 4.04 -20.59 17.46
CA TRP A 152 4.22 -22.02 17.20
C TRP A 152 5.20 -22.24 16.04
N ALA A 153 5.17 -21.39 15.01
CA ALA A 153 6.14 -21.47 13.91
C ALA A 153 7.60 -21.33 14.36
N ALA A 154 7.87 -20.55 15.41
CA ALA A 154 9.20 -20.42 15.98
C ALA A 154 9.67 -21.67 16.74
N ILE A 155 8.75 -22.56 17.13
CA ILE A 155 9.04 -23.80 17.87
C ILE A 155 9.08 -24.99 16.92
N ASP A 156 8.00 -25.21 16.16
CA ASP A 156 7.83 -26.30 15.21
C ASP A 156 6.93 -25.83 14.05
N PRO A 157 7.52 -25.25 12.99
CA PRO A 157 6.76 -24.69 11.87
C PRO A 157 6.05 -25.75 11.05
N GLN A 158 6.56 -27.00 11.00
CA GLN A 158 5.93 -28.06 10.23
C GLN A 158 4.67 -28.57 10.94
N ALA A 159 4.70 -28.75 12.26
CA ALA A 159 3.51 -29.09 13.04
C ALA A 159 2.46 -27.96 12.98
N ALA A 160 2.89 -26.70 13.07
CA ALA A 160 2.00 -25.55 12.93
C ALA A 160 1.33 -25.50 11.54
N LEU A 161 2.08 -25.74 10.46
CA LEU A 161 1.54 -25.85 9.10
C LEU A 161 0.57 -27.03 8.94
N ALA A 162 0.89 -28.18 9.54
CA ALA A 162 0.01 -29.35 9.52
C ALA A 162 -1.32 -29.05 10.23
N TYR A 163 -1.27 -28.39 11.39
CA TYR A 163 -2.46 -27.93 12.09
C TYR A 163 -3.25 -26.93 11.24
N ALA A 164 -2.60 -25.91 10.68
CA ALA A 164 -3.25 -24.89 9.86
C ALA A 164 -3.97 -25.49 8.63
N ASN A 165 -3.37 -26.49 7.98
CA ASN A 165 -3.97 -27.14 6.81
C ASN A 165 -5.11 -28.11 7.17
N ASN A 166 -4.98 -28.84 8.28
CA ASN A 166 -5.87 -29.96 8.57
C ASN A 166 -7.01 -29.62 9.55
N SER A 167 -6.81 -28.62 10.43
CA SER A 167 -7.72 -28.36 11.56
C SER A 167 -8.49 -27.04 11.43
N LEU A 168 -7.90 -26.03 10.79
CA LEU A 168 -8.55 -24.73 10.59
C LEU A 168 -9.63 -24.79 9.50
N ASP A 169 -10.67 -23.97 9.68
CA ASP A 169 -11.75 -23.87 8.71
C ASP A 169 -11.24 -23.44 7.34
N GLN A 170 -11.59 -24.20 6.31
CA GLN A 170 -11.07 -24.00 4.95
C GLN A 170 -11.48 -22.66 4.35
N LYS A 171 -12.69 -22.17 4.67
CA LYS A 171 -13.26 -20.97 4.04
C LYS A 171 -12.80 -19.69 4.71
N SER A 172 -12.63 -19.71 6.03
CA SER A 172 -12.42 -18.50 6.83
C SER A 172 -11.04 -18.40 7.48
N GLU A 173 -10.33 -19.51 7.71
CA GLU A 173 -9.18 -19.51 8.63
C GLU A 173 -7.90 -20.06 8.00
N ARG A 174 -7.98 -21.16 7.24
CA ARG A 174 -6.80 -21.89 6.73
C ARG A 174 -5.80 -20.99 6.02
N ARG A 175 -6.27 -20.19 5.07
CA ARG A 175 -5.39 -19.32 4.26
C ARG A 175 -4.65 -18.31 5.14
N PHE A 176 -5.35 -17.74 6.12
CA PHE A 176 -4.76 -16.82 7.08
C PHE A 176 -3.75 -17.55 7.98
N GLY A 177 -4.15 -18.67 8.59
CA GLY A 177 -3.29 -19.46 9.46
C GLY A 177 -1.99 -19.89 8.78
N VAL A 178 -2.05 -20.46 7.57
CA VAL A 178 -0.86 -20.83 6.79
C VAL A 178 0.04 -19.62 6.53
N SER A 179 -0.54 -18.47 6.17
CA SER A 179 0.23 -17.24 5.96
C SER A 179 0.95 -16.79 7.24
N GLU A 180 0.31 -16.88 8.40
CA GLU A 180 0.91 -16.47 9.67
C GLU A 180 1.98 -17.46 10.16
N VAL A 181 1.82 -18.77 9.90
CA VAL A 181 2.88 -19.75 10.18
C VAL A 181 4.11 -19.48 9.31
N LEU A 182 3.92 -19.27 8.00
CA LEU A 182 5.03 -18.93 7.10
C LEU A 182 5.72 -17.64 7.50
N ALA A 183 4.96 -16.62 7.94
CA ALA A 183 5.54 -15.39 8.44
C ALA A 183 6.33 -15.60 9.74
N GLY A 184 5.82 -16.39 10.68
CA GLY A 184 6.54 -16.73 11.92
C GLY A 184 7.83 -17.49 11.64
N TRP A 185 7.76 -18.52 10.79
CA TRP A 185 8.93 -19.30 10.38
C TRP A 185 9.97 -18.42 9.69
N ALA A 186 9.54 -17.57 8.75
CA ALA A 186 10.45 -16.69 8.05
C ALA A 186 11.20 -15.73 8.99
N ASN A 187 10.56 -15.27 10.07
CA ASN A 187 11.20 -14.40 11.06
C ASN A 187 12.25 -15.10 11.93
N SER A 188 12.11 -16.42 12.17
CA SER A 188 13.08 -17.18 12.97
C SER A 188 14.17 -17.87 12.12
N ASP A 189 13.78 -18.38 10.95
CA ASP A 189 14.63 -19.11 10.00
C ASP A 189 14.16 -18.85 8.56
N PRO A 190 14.57 -17.70 7.97
CA PRO A 190 14.21 -17.35 6.60
C PRO A 190 14.60 -18.43 5.59
N GLN A 191 15.80 -18.99 5.74
CA GLN A 191 16.35 -19.95 4.78
C GLN A 191 15.60 -21.28 4.83
N GLY A 192 15.32 -21.81 6.02
CA GLY A 192 14.52 -23.02 6.17
C GLY A 192 13.11 -22.86 5.64
N ALA A 193 12.47 -21.70 5.89
CA ALA A 193 11.15 -21.39 5.34
C ALA A 193 11.16 -21.41 3.80
N VAL A 194 12.17 -20.80 3.18
CA VAL A 194 12.33 -20.76 1.71
C VAL A 194 12.58 -22.15 1.14
N VAL A 195 13.48 -22.93 1.74
CA VAL A 195 13.79 -24.31 1.32
C VAL A 195 12.52 -25.16 1.38
N TRP A 196 11.78 -25.08 2.49
CA TRP A 196 10.53 -25.81 2.64
C TRP A 196 9.48 -25.38 1.62
N ALA A 197 9.29 -24.07 1.41
CA ALA A 197 8.31 -23.55 0.45
C ALA A 197 8.61 -23.96 -0.99
N LYS A 198 9.89 -24.04 -1.37
CA LYS A 198 10.33 -24.55 -2.68
C LYS A 198 10.06 -26.05 -2.82
N ALA A 199 10.33 -26.84 -1.76
CA ALA A 199 10.11 -28.28 -1.77
C ALA A 199 8.62 -28.69 -1.76
N ASN A 200 7.75 -27.86 -1.19
CA ASN A 200 6.32 -28.14 -1.04
C ASN A 200 5.44 -27.37 -2.04
N SER A 201 6.06 -26.73 -3.05
CA SER A 201 5.33 -26.04 -4.11
C SER A 201 4.59 -27.03 -5.01
N ASN A 202 3.26 -26.91 -5.08
CA ASN A 202 2.45 -27.65 -6.04
C ASN A 202 2.61 -27.14 -7.48
N ASN A 203 3.31 -26.01 -7.68
CA ASN A 203 3.56 -25.43 -8.99
C ASN A 203 4.85 -25.99 -9.58
N ALA A 204 4.76 -26.66 -10.73
CA ALA A 204 5.90 -27.21 -11.47
C ALA A 204 6.95 -26.15 -11.87
N LYS A 205 6.54 -24.87 -11.86
CA LYS A 205 7.43 -23.70 -12.02
C LYS A 205 7.29 -22.85 -10.77
N ASN A 206 8.36 -22.71 -9.99
CA ASN A 206 8.41 -21.92 -8.75
C ASN A 206 8.12 -20.40 -8.93
N GLU A 207 7.87 -19.96 -10.15
CA GLU A 207 7.60 -18.58 -10.59
C GLU A 207 6.33 -17.97 -9.96
N ASP A 208 5.35 -18.81 -9.61
CA ASP A 208 4.08 -18.40 -8.99
C ASP A 208 3.90 -18.99 -7.58
N ASN A 209 5.02 -19.26 -6.88
CA ASN A 209 4.96 -19.83 -5.54
C ASN A 209 4.44 -18.80 -4.51
N ALA A 210 3.13 -18.87 -4.24
CA ALA A 210 2.46 -18.00 -3.27
C ALA A 210 3.02 -18.11 -1.83
N MET A 211 3.66 -19.22 -1.48
CA MET A 211 4.29 -19.38 -0.17
C MET A 211 5.54 -18.51 -0.04
N LEU A 212 6.33 -18.35 -1.11
CA LEU A 212 7.48 -17.42 -1.11
C LEU A 212 7.02 -15.98 -0.94
N VAL A 213 5.88 -15.60 -1.52
CA VAL A 213 5.27 -14.27 -1.29
C VAL A 213 4.87 -14.09 0.17
N GLY A 214 4.28 -15.11 0.80
CA GLY A 214 3.93 -15.09 2.22
C GLY A 214 5.14 -14.96 3.14
N ILE A 215 6.24 -15.64 2.81
CA ILE A 215 7.53 -15.56 3.52
C ILE A 215 8.11 -14.15 3.41
N ILE A 216 8.22 -13.59 2.19
CA ILE A 216 8.72 -12.22 1.97
C ILE A 216 7.86 -11.21 2.74
N ARG A 217 6.53 -11.38 2.69
CA ARG A 217 5.60 -10.54 3.44
C ARG A 217 5.88 -10.59 4.94
N GLY A 218 6.08 -11.78 5.49
CA GLY A 218 6.36 -11.98 6.91
C GLY A 218 7.70 -11.41 7.35
N LEU A 219 8.73 -11.51 6.49
CA LEU A 219 10.04 -10.92 6.71
C LEU A 219 9.96 -9.40 6.73
N ALA A 220 9.30 -8.80 5.75
CA ALA A 220 9.24 -7.35 5.61
C ALA A 220 8.47 -6.64 6.74
N GLU A 221 7.78 -7.37 7.62
CA GLU A 221 7.23 -6.81 8.86
C GLU A 221 8.30 -6.50 9.93
N ASN A 222 9.45 -7.19 9.94
CA ASN A 222 10.49 -7.01 10.97
C ASN A 222 11.90 -6.79 10.39
N ASN A 223 12.17 -7.28 9.18
CA ASN A 223 13.45 -7.19 8.50
C ASN A 223 13.24 -7.01 7.00
N LEU A 224 13.12 -5.75 6.59
CA LEU A 224 12.85 -5.36 5.21
C LEU A 224 14.04 -5.64 4.28
N GLU A 225 15.27 -5.58 4.79
CA GLU A 225 16.50 -5.88 4.04
C GLU A 225 16.53 -7.35 3.60
N VAL A 226 16.32 -8.30 4.52
CA VAL A 226 16.27 -9.73 4.20
C VAL A 226 15.09 -10.06 3.28
N ALA A 227 13.96 -9.36 3.43
CA ALA A 227 12.82 -9.49 2.53
C ALA A 227 13.15 -9.04 1.09
N ASP A 228 13.88 -7.93 0.95
CA ASP A 228 14.33 -7.42 -0.36
C ASP A 228 15.38 -8.32 -1.00
N GLU A 229 16.33 -8.85 -0.22
CA GLU A 229 17.30 -9.84 -0.69
C GLU A 229 16.60 -11.08 -1.27
N LEU A 230 15.67 -11.66 -0.52
CA LEU A 230 14.90 -12.82 -0.97
C LEU A 230 14.05 -12.49 -2.21
N PHE A 231 13.46 -11.30 -2.27
CA PHE A 231 12.74 -10.83 -3.45
C PHE A 231 13.64 -10.76 -4.70
N ARG A 232 14.87 -10.27 -4.56
CA ARG A 232 15.84 -10.17 -5.66
C ARG A 232 16.26 -11.54 -6.20
N GLU A 233 16.18 -12.59 -5.38
CA GLU A 233 16.47 -13.98 -5.78
C GLU A 233 15.30 -14.70 -6.47
N LEU A 234 14.08 -14.16 -6.39
CA LEU A 234 12.94 -14.82 -7.01
C LEU A 234 13.11 -14.90 -8.54
N PRO A 235 12.69 -16.02 -9.17
CA PRO A 235 12.61 -16.09 -10.62
C PRO A 235 11.57 -15.10 -11.16
N ALA A 236 11.70 -14.72 -12.43
CA ALA A 236 10.69 -13.90 -13.09
C ALA A 236 9.33 -14.62 -13.10
N GLY A 237 8.27 -13.96 -12.62
CA GLY A 237 6.96 -14.60 -12.45
C GLY A 237 6.02 -13.78 -11.58
N GLY A 238 4.83 -14.33 -11.34
CA GLY A 238 3.80 -13.68 -10.54
C GLY A 238 4.21 -13.48 -9.09
N ALA A 239 4.93 -14.43 -8.49
CA ALA A 239 5.40 -14.31 -7.11
C ALA A 239 6.34 -13.10 -6.94
N ARG A 240 7.25 -12.90 -7.88
CA ARG A 240 8.19 -11.76 -7.86
C ARG A 240 7.46 -10.43 -8.03
N TRP A 241 6.50 -10.36 -8.95
CA TRP A 241 5.68 -9.16 -9.14
C TRP A 241 4.81 -8.82 -7.91
N GLN A 242 4.27 -9.84 -7.23
CA GLN A 242 3.50 -9.65 -6.00
C GLN A 242 4.40 -9.19 -4.85
N ALA A 243 5.57 -9.79 -4.71
CA ALA A 243 6.57 -9.39 -3.72
C ALA A 243 7.03 -7.94 -3.93
N SER A 244 7.32 -7.53 -5.18
CA SER A 244 7.71 -6.14 -5.48
C SER A 244 6.61 -5.14 -5.10
N THR A 245 5.34 -5.49 -5.33
CA THR A 245 4.20 -4.65 -4.94
C THR A 245 4.14 -4.48 -3.43
N PHE A 246 4.33 -5.56 -2.68
CA PHE A 246 4.32 -5.52 -1.23
C PHE A 246 5.51 -4.72 -0.67
N LEU A 247 6.73 -4.95 -1.18
CA LEU A 247 7.91 -4.20 -0.76
C LEU A 247 7.76 -2.70 -1.07
N ALA A 248 7.26 -2.34 -2.25
CA ALA A 248 6.97 -0.94 -2.57
C ALA A 248 6.01 -0.29 -1.56
N GLN A 249 5.04 -1.05 -1.04
CA GLN A 249 4.16 -0.57 0.02
C GLN A 249 4.89 -0.43 1.37
N GLU A 250 5.74 -1.37 1.76
CA GLU A 250 6.43 -1.32 3.05
C GLU A 250 7.52 -0.23 3.07
N TYR A 251 8.32 -0.11 2.01
CA TYR A 251 9.29 0.98 1.88
C TYR A 251 8.60 2.35 1.89
N ALA A 252 7.47 2.50 1.21
CA ALA A 252 6.70 3.75 1.24
C ALA A 252 6.09 4.10 2.62
N LYS A 253 6.04 3.15 3.57
CA LYS A 253 5.67 3.47 4.97
C LYS A 253 6.85 4.05 5.76
N LEU A 254 8.08 3.78 5.36
CA LEU A 254 9.28 4.33 6.00
C LEU A 254 9.45 5.81 5.66
N GLY A 255 9.12 6.18 4.42
CA GLY A 255 9.15 7.55 3.93
C GLY A 255 9.30 7.61 2.42
N THR A 256 9.07 8.78 1.83
CA THR A 256 9.22 9.00 0.39
C THR A 256 10.66 8.78 -0.05
N GLU A 257 11.63 9.32 0.69
CA GLU A 257 13.06 9.28 0.35
C GLU A 257 13.61 7.84 0.42
N GLU A 258 13.34 7.13 1.51
CA GLU A 258 13.76 5.74 1.71
C GLU A 258 13.22 4.82 0.62
N ALA A 259 11.97 5.06 0.19
CA ALA A 259 11.36 4.26 -0.86
C ALA A 259 11.96 4.54 -2.24
N ILE A 260 12.21 5.82 -2.56
CA ILE A 260 12.90 6.21 -3.80
C ILE A 260 14.28 5.55 -3.85
N GLN A 261 15.06 5.65 -2.77
CA GLN A 261 16.38 5.05 -2.70
C GLN A 261 16.34 3.54 -2.95
N TRP A 262 15.38 2.82 -2.38
CA TRP A 262 15.21 1.39 -2.64
C TRP A 262 14.96 1.08 -4.13
N ALA A 263 14.05 1.82 -4.77
CA ALA A 263 13.72 1.59 -6.18
C ALA A 263 14.86 1.95 -7.14
N GLU A 264 15.57 3.06 -6.88
CA GLU A 264 16.69 3.52 -7.70
C GLU A 264 17.91 2.57 -7.60
N ASN A 265 18.15 2.02 -6.40
CA ASN A 265 19.21 1.04 -6.13
C ASN A 265 18.87 -0.39 -6.60
N PHE A 266 17.76 -0.59 -7.28
CA PHE A 266 17.45 -1.89 -7.87
C PHE A 266 18.41 -2.19 -9.05
N PRO A 267 18.92 -3.43 -9.19
CA PRO A 267 20.06 -3.70 -10.07
C PRO A 267 19.69 -3.53 -11.56
N ASP A 268 20.55 -2.84 -12.31
CA ASP A 268 20.31 -2.53 -13.74
C ASP A 268 20.35 -3.76 -14.66
N LYS A 269 20.82 -4.91 -14.16
CA LYS A 269 20.79 -6.19 -14.89
C LYS A 269 19.38 -6.70 -15.19
N ASP A 270 18.35 -6.15 -14.52
CA ASP A 270 16.94 -6.48 -14.75
C ASP A 270 16.09 -5.21 -14.95
N PRO A 271 16.22 -4.56 -16.12
CA PRO A 271 15.58 -3.27 -16.37
C PRO A 271 14.05 -3.35 -16.40
N LYS A 272 13.49 -4.51 -16.77
CA LYS A 272 12.03 -4.71 -16.77
C LYS A 272 11.46 -4.74 -15.35
N MET A 273 12.16 -5.42 -14.43
CA MET A 273 11.76 -5.41 -13.02
C MET A 273 11.98 -4.03 -12.38
N LYS A 274 13.09 -3.35 -12.70
CA LYS A 274 13.32 -1.95 -12.28
C LYS A 274 12.16 -1.05 -12.69
N GLU A 275 11.76 -1.08 -13.95
CA GLU A 275 10.61 -0.31 -14.46
C GLU A 275 9.30 -0.67 -13.72
N THR A 276 9.11 -1.95 -13.39
CA THR A 276 7.93 -2.43 -12.64
C THR A 276 7.91 -1.86 -11.22
N ILE A 277 9.03 -1.92 -10.51
CA ILE A 277 9.20 -1.37 -9.16
C ILE A 277 8.96 0.14 -9.17
N LEU A 278 9.60 0.87 -10.08
CA LEU A 278 9.43 2.32 -10.25
C LEU A 278 7.95 2.67 -10.46
N GLY A 279 7.24 1.93 -11.32
CA GLY A 279 5.81 2.13 -11.53
C GLY A 279 4.96 1.86 -10.29
N GLN A 280 5.16 0.72 -9.62
CA GLN A 280 4.42 0.34 -8.42
C GLN A 280 4.66 1.33 -7.28
N LEU A 281 5.92 1.71 -7.06
CA LEU A 281 6.28 2.68 -6.06
C LEU A 281 5.74 4.07 -6.40
N GLY A 282 5.87 4.52 -7.65
CA GLY A 282 5.32 5.81 -8.09
C GLY A 282 3.81 5.90 -7.88
N ALA A 283 3.06 4.81 -8.12
CA ALA A 283 1.63 4.77 -7.81
C ALA A 283 1.33 4.83 -6.31
N LYS A 284 2.18 4.21 -5.48
CA LYS A 284 2.05 4.24 -4.02
C LYS A 284 2.36 5.62 -3.45
N LEU A 285 3.49 6.19 -3.83
CA LEU A 285 3.94 7.51 -3.39
C LEU A 285 3.01 8.61 -3.89
N ALA A 286 2.52 8.56 -5.14
CA ALA A 286 1.58 9.56 -5.64
C ALA A 286 0.29 9.66 -4.78
N ARG A 287 -0.12 8.57 -4.12
CA ARG A 287 -1.28 8.57 -3.20
C ARG A 287 -0.97 9.17 -1.83
N GLN A 288 0.29 9.21 -1.42
CA GLN A 288 0.74 9.65 -0.10
C GLN A 288 1.38 11.04 -0.13
N ASP A 289 2.18 11.31 -1.15
CA ASP A 289 3.03 12.48 -1.30
C ASP A 289 3.16 12.86 -2.79
N LEU A 290 2.20 13.66 -3.26
CA LEU A 290 2.20 14.18 -4.63
C LEU A 290 3.43 15.06 -4.90
N PRO A 291 3.78 16.07 -4.06
CA PRO A 291 4.95 16.92 -4.30
C PRO A 291 6.27 16.15 -4.32
N GLY A 292 6.48 15.21 -3.41
CA GLY A 292 7.69 14.38 -3.37
C GLY A 292 7.82 13.49 -4.60
N THR A 293 6.72 12.87 -5.04
CA THR A 293 6.70 12.07 -6.28
C THR A 293 6.97 12.92 -7.53
N ALA A 294 6.47 14.15 -7.54
CA ALA A 294 6.65 15.12 -8.61
C ALA A 294 8.10 15.62 -8.70
N ASP A 295 8.73 15.90 -7.56
CA ASP A 295 10.14 16.24 -7.46
C ASP A 295 11.03 15.09 -7.91
N TRP A 296 10.75 13.86 -7.46
CA TRP A 296 11.48 12.66 -7.89
C TRP A 296 11.52 12.49 -9.41
N VAL A 297 10.35 12.44 -10.06
CA VAL A 297 10.29 12.20 -11.51
C VAL A 297 10.84 13.38 -12.33
N SER A 298 10.82 14.59 -11.77
CA SER A 298 11.43 15.76 -12.42
C SER A 298 12.95 15.64 -12.56
N LYS A 299 13.61 14.94 -11.61
CA LYS A 299 15.07 14.73 -11.55
C LYS A 299 15.58 13.51 -12.32
N MET A 300 14.72 12.54 -12.61
CA MET A 300 15.10 11.31 -13.35
C MET A 300 15.50 11.59 -14.82
N GLU A 301 16.15 10.66 -15.50
CA GLU A 301 16.28 10.75 -16.96
C GLU A 301 14.92 10.52 -17.67
N HIS A 302 14.78 11.01 -18.91
CA HIS A 302 13.54 10.78 -19.68
C HIS A 302 13.51 9.37 -20.28
N ASP A 303 13.12 8.39 -19.48
CA ASP A 303 13.03 6.99 -19.87
C ASP A 303 11.64 6.37 -19.62
N LYS A 304 11.54 5.04 -19.78
CA LYS A 304 10.28 4.31 -19.54
C LYS A 304 9.85 4.31 -18.07
N GLY A 305 10.80 4.26 -17.13
CA GLY A 305 10.53 4.28 -15.70
C GLY A 305 9.94 5.63 -15.26
N ALA A 306 10.58 6.73 -15.65
CA ALA A 306 10.12 8.08 -15.38
C ALA A 306 8.74 8.36 -16.01
N ARG A 307 8.49 7.88 -17.23
CA ARG A 307 7.17 7.97 -17.87
C ARG A 307 6.10 7.22 -17.08
N ARG A 308 6.42 6.03 -16.56
CA ARG A 308 5.49 5.22 -15.76
C ARG A 308 5.13 5.89 -14.43
N ILE A 309 6.10 6.49 -13.76
CA ILE A 309 5.87 7.29 -12.56
C ILE A 309 5.01 8.51 -12.89
N THR A 310 5.33 9.24 -13.98
CA THR A 310 4.55 10.40 -14.45
C THR A 310 3.09 10.03 -14.71
N ASP A 311 2.85 8.87 -15.33
CA ASP A 311 1.49 8.40 -15.63
C ASP A 311 0.68 8.12 -14.37
N ASN A 312 1.31 7.49 -13.37
CA ASN A 312 0.68 7.18 -12.09
C ASN A 312 0.48 8.44 -11.23
N LEU A 313 1.47 9.33 -11.23
CA LEU A 313 1.40 10.64 -10.59
C LEU A 313 0.22 11.45 -11.13
N LEU A 314 0.12 11.63 -12.44
CA LEU A 314 -0.96 12.40 -13.05
C LEU A 314 -2.31 11.72 -12.92
N MET A 315 -2.37 10.38 -12.88
CA MET A 315 -3.60 9.65 -12.58
C MET A 315 -4.15 10.03 -11.21
N GLN A 316 -3.27 10.12 -10.21
CA GLN A 316 -3.67 10.48 -8.86
C GLN A 316 -3.91 11.98 -8.71
N TRP A 317 -2.99 12.82 -9.19
CA TRP A 317 -3.03 14.27 -9.00
C TRP A 317 -4.24 14.90 -9.67
N VAL A 318 -4.55 14.54 -10.92
CA VAL A 318 -5.70 15.11 -11.65
C VAL A 318 -7.03 14.80 -10.96
N SER A 319 -7.14 13.65 -10.28
CA SER A 319 -8.34 13.31 -9.53
C SER A 319 -8.56 14.16 -8.27
N GLN A 320 -7.51 14.83 -7.78
CA GLN A 320 -7.51 15.64 -6.56
C GLN A 320 -7.42 17.15 -6.85
N ASP A 321 -6.49 17.54 -7.71
CA ASP A 321 -6.15 18.93 -8.04
C ASP A 321 -5.52 19.00 -9.44
N ALA A 322 -6.37 19.09 -10.46
CA ALA A 322 -5.93 19.20 -11.85
C ALA A 322 -5.19 20.53 -12.14
N ASP A 323 -5.56 21.62 -11.47
CA ASP A 323 -4.89 22.90 -11.60
C ASP A 323 -3.46 22.85 -11.04
N GLY A 324 -3.26 22.20 -9.89
CA GLY A 324 -1.95 21.90 -9.32
C GLY A 324 -1.09 21.03 -10.24
N ALA A 325 -1.67 19.95 -10.77
CA ALA A 325 -0.99 19.11 -11.75
C ALA A 325 -0.56 19.92 -12.99
N SER A 326 -1.42 20.82 -13.47
CA SER A 326 -1.12 21.67 -14.63
C SER A 326 0.05 22.63 -14.39
N ARG A 327 0.13 23.23 -13.19
CA ARG A 327 1.23 24.11 -12.79
C ARG A 327 2.54 23.34 -12.74
N TRP A 328 2.55 22.14 -12.17
CA TRP A 328 3.73 21.29 -12.14
C TRP A 328 4.20 20.92 -13.56
N VAL A 329 3.28 20.47 -14.41
CA VAL A 329 3.59 20.12 -15.80
C VAL A 329 4.19 21.30 -16.56
N GLN A 330 3.63 22.51 -16.41
CA GLN A 330 4.16 23.72 -17.06
C GLN A 330 5.56 24.10 -16.54
N GLY A 331 5.84 23.84 -15.25
CA GLY A 331 7.13 24.09 -14.62
C GLY A 331 8.25 23.12 -15.00
N LEU A 332 7.96 22.05 -15.75
CA LEU A 332 8.99 21.12 -16.22
C LEU A 332 9.93 21.81 -17.22
N GLU A 333 11.22 21.84 -16.90
CA GLU A 333 12.26 22.48 -17.73
C GLU A 333 12.55 21.69 -19.00
N ASN A 334 12.63 20.37 -18.90
CA ASN A 334 12.88 19.50 -20.05
C ASN A 334 11.66 19.47 -20.98
N THR A 335 11.84 19.96 -22.21
CA THR A 335 10.77 20.08 -23.21
C THR A 335 10.09 18.76 -23.55
N GLU A 336 10.84 17.66 -23.63
CA GLU A 336 10.29 16.34 -23.95
C GLU A 336 9.45 15.77 -22.80
N LYS A 337 9.96 15.87 -21.57
CA LYS A 337 9.19 15.50 -20.36
C LYS A 337 7.91 16.33 -20.25
N ARG A 338 8.02 17.65 -20.48
CA ARG A 338 6.87 18.56 -20.46
C ARG A 338 5.84 18.16 -21.50
N ALA A 339 6.23 17.98 -22.77
CA ALA A 339 5.32 17.57 -23.83
C ALA A 339 4.61 16.24 -23.51
N TYR A 340 5.35 15.25 -22.99
CA TYR A 340 4.78 13.98 -22.52
C TYR A 340 3.76 14.19 -21.40
N ALA A 341 4.16 14.87 -20.33
CA ALA A 341 3.31 15.09 -19.15
C ALA A 341 2.06 15.92 -19.50
N MET A 342 2.17 16.91 -20.41
CA MET A 342 1.03 17.67 -20.92
C MET A 342 0.03 16.79 -21.63
N LYS A 343 0.49 15.91 -22.53
CA LYS A 343 -0.38 14.94 -23.20
C LYS A 343 -1.10 14.05 -22.18
N GLN A 344 -0.38 13.55 -21.18
CA GLN A 344 -0.93 12.68 -20.14
C GLN A 344 -1.94 13.40 -19.23
N LEU A 345 -1.66 14.66 -18.89
CA LEU A 345 -2.57 15.53 -18.14
C LEU A 345 -3.84 15.77 -18.94
N THR A 346 -3.73 16.17 -20.21
CA THR A 346 -4.89 16.38 -21.10
C THR A 346 -5.76 15.14 -21.21
N ALA A 347 -5.15 13.96 -21.42
CA ALA A 347 -5.88 12.70 -21.53
C ALA A 347 -6.79 12.42 -20.33
N ARG A 348 -6.30 12.71 -19.12
CA ARG A 348 -6.99 12.45 -17.86
C ARG A 348 -7.98 13.56 -17.51
N TRP A 349 -7.57 14.81 -17.61
CA TRP A 349 -8.41 15.95 -17.26
C TRP A 349 -9.59 16.07 -18.22
N SER A 350 -9.41 15.79 -19.52
CA SER A 350 -10.53 15.81 -20.49
C SER A 350 -11.61 14.79 -20.20
N LEU A 351 -11.24 13.68 -19.57
CA LEU A 351 -12.17 12.61 -19.24
C LEU A 351 -13.11 13.04 -18.11
N SER A 352 -12.60 13.77 -17.11
CA SER A 352 -13.39 14.27 -15.98
C SER A 352 -14.02 15.64 -16.24
N ASP A 353 -13.23 16.59 -16.74
CA ASP A 353 -13.64 17.97 -17.00
C ASP A 353 -13.00 18.53 -18.28
N PRO A 354 -13.63 18.28 -19.44
CA PRO A 354 -13.17 18.77 -20.73
C PRO A 354 -13.35 20.27 -20.91
N VAL A 355 -14.27 20.90 -20.17
CA VAL A 355 -14.47 22.35 -20.24
C VAL A 355 -13.30 23.07 -19.58
N SER A 356 -12.91 22.63 -18.38
CA SER A 356 -11.72 23.19 -17.71
C SER A 356 -10.44 22.83 -18.44
N THR A 357 -10.35 21.63 -19.02
CA THR A 357 -9.21 21.28 -19.88
C THR A 357 -9.08 22.22 -21.08
N ALA A 358 -10.19 22.53 -21.77
CA ALA A 358 -10.19 23.50 -22.88
C ALA A 358 -9.76 24.90 -22.43
N LYS A 359 -10.26 25.37 -21.27
CA LYS A 359 -9.85 26.66 -20.69
C LYS A 359 -8.35 26.70 -20.43
N TRP A 360 -7.80 25.64 -19.82
CA TRP A 360 -6.37 25.52 -19.57
C TRP A 360 -5.56 25.51 -20.87
N LEU A 361 -5.95 24.70 -21.86
CA LEU A 361 -5.26 24.66 -23.16
C LEU A 361 -5.26 26.02 -23.87
N ASN A 362 -6.33 26.81 -23.74
CA ASN A 362 -6.40 28.17 -24.30
C ASN A 362 -5.46 29.18 -23.61
N THR A 363 -4.94 28.88 -22.41
CA THR A 363 -3.90 29.70 -21.77
C THR A 363 -2.51 29.47 -22.34
N LEU A 364 -2.33 28.39 -23.10
CA LEU A 364 -1.05 27.98 -23.65
C LEU A 364 -0.82 28.63 -25.02
N THR A 365 0.42 29.00 -25.30
CA THR A 365 0.80 29.50 -26.63
C THR A 365 0.87 28.32 -27.61
N PRO A 366 0.15 28.38 -28.77
CA PRO A 366 0.25 27.36 -29.80
C PRO A 366 1.70 27.15 -30.24
N SER A 367 2.16 25.89 -30.22
CA SER A 367 3.51 25.52 -30.67
C SER A 367 3.59 24.01 -30.94
N PRO A 368 4.58 23.54 -31.71
CA PRO A 368 4.78 22.11 -31.96
C PRO A 368 4.88 21.25 -30.69
N ALA A 369 5.38 21.80 -29.58
CA ALA A 369 5.46 21.09 -28.31
C ALA A 369 4.08 20.86 -27.64
N MET A 370 3.08 21.66 -27.99
CA MET A 370 1.70 21.59 -27.46
C MET A 370 0.79 20.73 -28.33
N ASP A 371 1.15 20.54 -29.60
CA ASP A 371 0.33 19.87 -30.61
C ASP A 371 -0.09 18.47 -30.17
N SER A 372 0.81 17.71 -29.54
CA SER A 372 0.50 16.38 -28.99
C SER A 372 -0.55 16.42 -27.88
N ALA A 373 -0.58 17.47 -27.06
CA ALA A 373 -1.61 17.66 -26.03
C ALA A 373 -2.95 18.09 -26.65
N VAL A 374 -2.93 19.00 -27.63
CA VAL A 374 -4.14 19.40 -28.37
C VAL A 374 -4.74 18.22 -29.15
N GLY A 375 -3.91 17.42 -29.82
CA GLY A 375 -4.35 16.22 -30.53
C GLY A 375 -4.97 15.17 -29.61
N GLU A 376 -4.46 15.05 -28.37
CA GLU A 376 -5.10 14.23 -27.33
C GLU A 376 -6.46 14.82 -26.91
N PHE A 377 -6.55 16.13 -26.73
CA PHE A 377 -7.83 16.81 -26.43
C PHE A 377 -8.88 16.54 -27.51
N VAL A 378 -8.51 16.75 -28.78
CA VAL A 378 -9.33 16.45 -29.96
C VAL A 378 -9.84 15.01 -29.86
N SER A 379 -8.95 14.05 -29.65
CA SER A 379 -9.30 12.62 -29.53
C SER A 379 -10.34 12.36 -28.43
N ARG A 380 -10.23 13.04 -27.28
CA ARG A 380 -11.14 12.86 -26.13
C ARG A 380 -12.52 13.46 -26.37
N ILE A 381 -12.61 14.58 -27.07
CA ILE A 381 -13.88 15.26 -27.30
C ILE A 381 -14.57 14.86 -28.60
N SER A 382 -13.87 14.26 -29.58
CA SER A 382 -14.43 13.90 -30.90
C SER A 382 -15.76 13.16 -30.86
N ALA A 383 -15.96 12.26 -29.90
CA ALA A 383 -17.20 11.48 -29.80
C ALA A 383 -18.37 12.24 -29.16
N ARG A 384 -18.11 13.32 -28.41
CA ARG A 384 -19.14 14.10 -27.71
C ARG A 384 -19.38 15.47 -28.38
N ASP A 385 -18.33 16.06 -28.91
CA ASP A 385 -18.33 17.37 -29.57
C ASP A 385 -17.36 17.32 -30.79
N PRO A 386 -17.76 16.66 -31.89
CA PRO A 386 -16.93 16.55 -33.07
C PRO A 386 -16.67 17.90 -33.74
N GLU A 387 -17.62 18.84 -33.72
CA GLU A 387 -17.47 20.18 -34.30
C GLU A 387 -16.40 20.98 -33.54
N GLY A 388 -16.48 21.02 -32.20
CA GLY A 388 -15.44 21.59 -31.37
C GLY A 388 -14.09 20.89 -31.55
N ALA A 389 -14.08 19.57 -31.71
CA ALA A 389 -12.87 18.80 -32.00
C ALA A 389 -12.20 19.24 -33.32
N MET A 390 -12.96 19.55 -34.36
CA MET A 390 -12.42 20.10 -35.61
C MET A 390 -11.79 21.48 -35.39
N GLY A 391 -12.45 22.35 -34.60
CA GLY A 391 -11.92 23.65 -34.23
C GLY A 391 -10.56 23.55 -33.54
N TRP A 392 -10.43 22.65 -32.55
CA TRP A 392 -9.16 22.38 -31.88
C TRP A 392 -8.11 21.73 -32.78
N ALA A 393 -8.51 20.80 -33.66
CA ALA A 393 -7.58 20.21 -34.61
C ALA A 393 -6.96 21.25 -35.56
N MET A 394 -7.69 22.33 -35.86
CA MET A 394 -7.16 23.41 -36.69
C MET A 394 -6.06 24.24 -36.02
N THR A 395 -5.96 24.23 -34.69
CA THR A 395 -4.93 24.99 -33.94
C THR A 395 -3.57 24.28 -33.88
N ILE A 396 -3.53 22.98 -34.26
CA ILE A 396 -2.30 22.18 -34.32
C ILE A 396 -1.38 22.75 -35.40
N GLN A 397 -0.11 22.98 -35.06
CA GLN A 397 0.87 23.60 -35.96
C GLN A 397 1.52 22.59 -36.91
N ASN A 398 1.88 21.41 -36.41
CA ASN A 398 2.45 20.33 -37.19
C ASN A 398 1.40 19.78 -38.17
N SER A 399 1.69 19.86 -39.47
CA SER A 399 0.76 19.47 -40.55
C SER A 399 0.32 18.00 -40.47
N GLU A 400 1.22 17.10 -40.09
CA GLU A 400 0.93 15.67 -39.99
C GLU A 400 0.01 15.38 -38.79
N GLU A 401 0.33 15.94 -37.61
CA GLU A 401 -0.51 15.82 -36.42
C GLU A 401 -1.88 16.45 -36.63
N LYS A 402 -1.93 17.61 -37.30
CA LYS A 402 -3.16 18.31 -37.68
C LYS A 402 -4.03 17.43 -38.57
N SER A 403 -3.46 16.87 -39.63
CA SER A 403 -4.18 15.97 -40.54
C SER A 403 -4.73 14.74 -39.79
N LYS A 404 -3.93 14.12 -38.93
CA LYS A 404 -4.37 12.99 -38.08
C LYS A 404 -5.52 13.37 -37.15
N ALA A 405 -5.45 14.54 -36.51
CA ALA A 405 -6.49 15.04 -35.62
C ALA A 405 -7.79 15.38 -36.36
N LEU A 406 -7.69 16.06 -37.51
CA LEU A 406 -8.83 16.39 -38.37
C LEU A 406 -9.53 15.12 -38.86
N ASN A 407 -8.78 14.15 -39.37
CA ASN A 407 -9.35 12.88 -39.83
C ASN A 407 -10.06 12.11 -38.70
N ARG A 408 -9.51 12.12 -37.49
CA ARG A 408 -10.14 11.49 -36.32
C ARG A 408 -11.47 12.18 -35.95
N ALA A 409 -11.45 13.50 -35.82
CA ALA A 409 -12.62 14.27 -35.45
C ALA A 409 -13.70 14.20 -36.53
N LEU A 410 -13.32 14.30 -37.80
CA LEU A 410 -14.23 14.17 -38.93
C LEU A 410 -14.84 12.77 -39.02
N GLY A 411 -14.05 11.70 -38.84
CA GLY A 411 -14.56 10.34 -38.82
C GLY A 411 -15.53 10.06 -37.67
N ALA A 412 -15.39 10.75 -36.53
CA ALA A 412 -16.38 10.72 -35.46
C ALA A 412 -17.63 11.55 -35.84
N TRP A 413 -17.44 12.73 -36.44
CA TRP A 413 -18.52 13.58 -36.90
C TRP A 413 -19.40 12.88 -37.93
N GLU A 414 -18.80 12.21 -38.91
CA GLU A 414 -19.52 11.47 -39.95
C GLU A 414 -20.40 10.35 -39.38
N LYS A 415 -20.01 9.76 -38.23
CA LYS A 415 -20.83 8.74 -37.55
C LYS A 415 -21.99 9.33 -36.76
N ILE A 416 -21.82 10.55 -36.23
CA ILE A 416 -22.80 11.23 -35.36
C ILE A 416 -23.79 12.05 -36.19
N ASP A 417 -23.28 12.85 -37.13
CA ASP A 417 -24.02 13.75 -38.01
C ASP A 417 -23.30 13.88 -39.38
N PRO A 418 -23.56 12.94 -40.31
CA PRO A 418 -22.94 12.94 -41.63
C PRO A 418 -23.26 14.19 -42.46
N ALA A 419 -24.44 14.78 -42.27
CA ALA A 419 -24.87 15.95 -43.03
C ALA A 419 -23.99 17.16 -42.68
N LYS A 420 -23.83 17.45 -41.37
CA LYS A 420 -22.94 18.53 -40.92
C LYS A 420 -21.49 18.28 -41.26
N ALA A 421 -21.01 17.05 -41.13
CA ALA A 421 -19.64 16.69 -41.51
C ALA A 421 -19.37 16.96 -42.99
N ASN A 422 -20.33 16.63 -43.87
CA ASN A 422 -20.23 16.91 -45.31
C ASN A 422 -20.25 18.41 -45.61
N SER A 423 -21.13 19.18 -44.96
CA SER A 423 -21.12 20.64 -45.08
C SER A 423 -19.78 21.24 -44.66
N TRP A 424 -19.22 20.79 -43.54
CA TRP A 424 -17.90 21.25 -43.08
C TRP A 424 -16.78 20.92 -44.09
N LYS A 425 -16.76 19.69 -44.64
CA LYS A 425 -15.78 19.29 -45.66
C LYS A 425 -15.82 20.21 -46.88
N GLN A 426 -17.01 20.50 -47.39
CA GLN A 426 -17.21 21.38 -48.54
C GLN A 426 -16.76 22.81 -48.25
N SER A 427 -17.14 23.36 -47.09
CA SER A 427 -16.75 24.72 -46.71
C SER A 427 -15.25 24.89 -46.48
N ASN A 428 -14.52 23.82 -46.17
CA ASN A 428 -13.08 23.86 -45.86
C ASN A 428 -12.20 23.21 -46.95
N ASN A 429 -12.76 22.79 -48.08
CA ASN A 429 -12.07 22.03 -49.14
C ASN A 429 -11.25 20.82 -48.61
N PHE A 430 -11.78 20.13 -47.59
CA PHE A 430 -11.08 19.05 -46.93
C PHE A 430 -11.38 17.70 -47.58
N GLY A 431 -10.34 17.01 -48.09
CA GLY A 431 -10.44 15.67 -48.68
C GLY A 431 -10.73 15.62 -50.19
N ASN A 432 -10.53 16.73 -50.91
CA ASN A 432 -10.52 16.77 -52.38
C ASN A 432 -9.15 16.44 -52.96
#